data_AF-A0A1E7EQD5-F1
#
_entry.id   AF-A0A1E7EQD5-F1
#
_cell.length_a   1.000
_cell.length_b   1.000
_cell.length_c   1.000
_cell.angle_alpha   90.00
_cell.angle_beta   90.00
_cell.angle_gamma   90.00
#
_symmetry.space_group_name_H-M   'P 1'
#
loop_
_entity.id
_entity.type
_entity.pdbx_description
1 polymer ?
#
loop_
_entity_poly.entity_id
_entity_poly.type
_entity_poly.pdbx_seq_one_letter_code
_entity_poly.pdbx_strand_id
1 'polypeptide(L)'
;MISNKEINPNDVLCGRGGLTNSHMGNQSFRGVVAEYQLVYLTARKSEKKGIAQKIVARIKENGGQFLQRSANNSDAWSISSDKRAVEKTSQALREGLDVKHKTVRPRNKWIRKRDITTREQGSSTNNQDNLVQGIVIDSPKVNEIHQEDLPDLAPESSTIHSFEPIFAFSPHTRMAPPGTISENDECDTVLSV
;
A
#
# COMPACT_ATOMS: atom_id res chain seq x y z
N MET A 1 -29.88 -10.82 -3.42
CA MET A 1 -28.51 -11.13 -3.92
C MET A 1 -28.46 -10.68 -5.36
N ILE A 2 -27.38 -10.02 -5.77
CA ILE A 2 -27.24 -9.45 -7.12
C ILE A 2 -26.59 -10.53 -8.00
N SER A 3 -27.21 -10.84 -9.13
CA SER A 3 -26.65 -11.79 -10.10
C SER A 3 -25.65 -11.09 -11.02
N ASN A 4 -24.70 -11.83 -11.62
CA ASN A 4 -23.70 -11.23 -12.54
C ASN A 4 -24.31 -10.41 -13.69
N LYS A 5 -25.53 -10.74 -14.13
CA LYS A 5 -26.26 -10.04 -15.20
C LYS A 5 -26.81 -8.66 -14.76
N GLU A 6 -26.91 -8.40 -13.47
CA GLU A 6 -27.47 -7.19 -12.87
C GLU A 6 -26.40 -6.21 -12.39
N ILE A 7 -25.12 -6.53 -12.60
CA ILE A 7 -24.01 -5.65 -12.24
C ILE A 7 -23.97 -4.47 -13.20
N ASN A 8 -24.06 -3.25 -12.67
CA ASN A 8 -23.94 -2.07 -13.49
C ASN A 8 -22.49 -1.85 -13.91
N PRO A 9 -22.23 -1.26 -15.09
CA PRO A 9 -20.87 -0.95 -15.53
C PRO A 9 -20.15 0.02 -14.59
N ASN A 10 -20.89 0.81 -13.80
CA ASN A 10 -20.36 1.74 -12.81
C ASN A 10 -20.04 1.09 -11.46
N ASP A 11 -20.44 -0.17 -11.25
CA ASP A 11 -20.22 -0.86 -9.97
C ASP A 11 -18.75 -1.25 -9.78
N VAL A 12 -18.30 -1.08 -8.55
CA VAL A 12 -16.93 -1.37 -8.13
C VAL A 12 -16.92 -2.75 -7.48
N LEU A 13 -16.32 -3.70 -8.17
CA LEU A 13 -16.24 -5.08 -7.71
C LEU A 13 -15.06 -5.25 -6.73
N CYS A 14 -15.38 -5.64 -5.50
CA CYS A 14 -14.46 -5.97 -4.42
C CYS A 14 -14.01 -7.43 -4.57
N GLY A 15 -12.87 -7.66 -5.20
CA GLY A 15 -12.28 -8.98 -5.35
C GLY A 15 -10.78 -8.93 -5.61
N ARG A 16 -10.12 -10.08 -5.50
CA ARG A 16 -8.71 -10.30 -5.83
C ARG A 16 -8.64 -11.12 -7.12
N GLY A 17 -7.97 -10.61 -8.16
CA GLY A 17 -7.79 -11.31 -9.43
C GLY A 17 -7.91 -10.41 -10.66
N GLY A 18 -7.50 -10.95 -11.83
CA GLY A 18 -7.50 -10.22 -13.10
C GLY A 18 -8.89 -9.94 -13.68
N LEU A 19 -9.86 -10.83 -13.47
CA LEU A 19 -11.22 -10.68 -14.02
C LEU A 19 -11.92 -9.44 -13.45
N THR A 20 -11.86 -9.25 -12.13
CA THR A 20 -12.43 -8.10 -11.44
C THR A 20 -11.72 -6.80 -11.80
N ASN A 21 -10.41 -6.88 -12.09
CA ASN A 21 -9.58 -5.74 -12.44
C ASN A 21 -10.00 -5.08 -13.76
N SER A 22 -10.48 -5.88 -14.72
CA SER A 22 -10.88 -5.37 -16.04
C SER A 22 -12.26 -4.71 -16.07
N HIS A 23 -13.06 -4.84 -15.00
CA HIS A 23 -14.41 -4.26 -14.94
C HIS A 23 -14.39 -2.73 -15.10
N MET A 24 -15.31 -2.18 -15.89
CA MET A 24 -15.36 -0.74 -16.17
C MET A 24 -15.40 0.11 -14.90
N GLY A 25 -16.25 -0.24 -13.93
CA GLY A 25 -16.34 0.49 -12.67
C GLY A 25 -15.05 0.46 -11.86
N ASN A 26 -14.24 -0.61 -11.96
CA ASN A 26 -12.93 -0.66 -11.32
C ASN A 26 -11.88 0.18 -12.06
N GLN A 27 -12.01 0.36 -13.38
CA GLN A 27 -11.16 1.29 -14.14
C GLN A 27 -11.48 2.74 -13.77
N SER A 28 -12.77 3.12 -13.79
CA SER A 28 -13.23 4.45 -13.38
C SER A 28 -12.85 4.76 -11.94
N PHE A 29 -13.05 3.81 -11.03
CA PHE A 29 -12.62 3.92 -9.62
C PHE A 29 -11.14 4.25 -9.47
N ARG A 30 -10.27 3.65 -10.29
CA ARG A 30 -8.83 3.95 -10.24
C ARG A 30 -8.49 5.34 -10.77
N GLY A 31 -9.23 5.84 -11.76
CA GLY A 31 -9.11 7.21 -12.23
C GLY A 31 -9.38 8.18 -11.08
N VAL A 32 -10.54 8.01 -10.44
CA VAL A 32 -10.93 8.82 -9.27
C VAL A 32 -9.87 8.72 -8.16
N VAL A 33 -9.43 7.52 -7.80
CA VAL A 33 -8.39 7.35 -6.77
C VAL A 33 -7.10 8.10 -7.13
N ALA A 34 -6.65 8.06 -8.39
CA ALA A 34 -5.44 8.74 -8.82
C ALA A 34 -5.53 10.27 -8.68
N GLU A 35 -6.71 10.86 -8.88
CA GLU A 35 -6.93 12.30 -8.67
C GLU A 35 -6.73 12.70 -7.20
N TYR A 36 -7.18 11.86 -6.26
CA TYR A 36 -7.05 12.11 -4.82
C TYR A 36 -5.71 11.65 -4.23
N GLN A 37 -4.85 10.95 -4.98
CA GLN A 37 -3.58 10.44 -4.48
C GLN A 37 -2.62 11.55 -4.03
N LEU A 38 -2.55 12.66 -4.77
CA LEU A 38 -1.70 13.79 -4.41
C LEU A 38 -2.16 14.42 -3.09
N VAL A 39 -3.47 14.63 -2.94
CA VAL A 39 -4.07 15.16 -1.70
C VAL A 39 -3.84 14.18 -0.54
N TYR A 40 -3.91 12.88 -0.78
CA TYR A 40 -3.66 11.85 0.24
C TYR A 40 -2.20 11.83 0.71
N LEU A 41 -1.24 12.13 -0.18
CA LEU A 41 0.19 12.21 0.15
C LEU A 41 0.50 13.38 1.09
N THR A 42 -0.11 14.54 0.86
CA THR A 42 0.11 15.76 1.66
C THR A 42 -0.73 15.79 2.94
N ALA A 43 -1.81 15.01 3.00
CA ALA A 43 -2.75 14.98 4.11
C ALA A 43 -2.19 14.39 5.41
N ARG A 44 -2.69 14.91 6.54
CA ARG A 44 -2.39 14.39 7.87
C ARG A 44 -3.04 13.03 8.11
N LYS A 45 -2.53 12.27 9.09
CA LYS A 45 -3.05 10.92 9.42
C LYS A 45 -4.55 10.90 9.69
N SER A 46 -5.08 11.94 10.34
CA SER A 46 -6.51 12.11 10.63
C SER A 46 -7.36 12.30 9.36
N GLU A 47 -6.84 13.04 8.38
CA GLU A 47 -7.56 13.43 7.16
C GLU A 47 -7.62 12.31 6.13
N LYS A 48 -6.66 11.38 6.15
CA LYS A 48 -6.58 10.24 5.23
C LYS A 48 -7.86 9.41 5.18
N LYS A 49 -8.51 9.21 6.33
CA LYS A 49 -9.80 8.50 6.40
C LYS A 49 -10.91 9.31 5.71
N GLY A 50 -10.94 10.63 5.92
CA GLY A 50 -11.90 11.52 5.29
C GLY A 50 -11.76 11.55 3.77
N ILE A 51 -10.53 11.51 3.24
CA ILE A 51 -10.27 11.42 1.79
C ILE A 51 -10.86 10.13 1.21
N ALA A 52 -10.64 8.98 1.87
CA ALA A 52 -11.22 7.72 1.43
C ALA A 52 -12.76 7.73 1.44
N GLN A 53 -13.37 8.34 2.47
CA GLN A 53 -14.83 8.51 2.54
C GLN A 53 -15.37 9.40 1.41
N LYS A 54 -14.68 10.49 1.07
CA LYS A 54 -15.06 11.38 -0.04
C LYS A 54 -15.08 10.63 -1.38
N ILE A 55 -14.09 9.79 -1.64
CA ILE A 55 -14.04 8.97 -2.87
C ILE A 55 -15.21 7.98 -2.91
N VAL A 56 -15.52 7.31 -1.78
CA VAL A 56 -16.66 6.38 -1.71
C VAL A 56 -17.98 7.10 -1.99
N ALA A 57 -18.18 8.29 -1.41
CA ALA A 57 -19.34 9.12 -1.69
C ALA A 57 -19.42 9.50 -3.17
N ARG A 58 -18.30 9.90 -3.77
CA ARG A 58 -18.23 10.26 -5.19
C ARG A 58 -18.62 9.11 -6.13
N ILE A 59 -18.19 7.88 -5.82
CA ILE A 59 -18.58 6.71 -6.61
C ILE A 59 -20.08 6.43 -6.50
N LYS A 60 -20.66 6.59 -5.31
CA LYS A 60 -22.09 6.44 -5.08
C LYS A 60 -22.92 7.51 -5.81
N GLU A 61 -22.45 8.76 -5.81
CA GLU A 61 -23.06 9.86 -6.57
C GLU A 61 -23.06 9.58 -8.08
N ASN A 62 -22.01 8.94 -8.59
CA ASN A 62 -21.91 8.51 -9.99
C ASN A 62 -22.79 7.28 -10.31
N GLY A 63 -23.63 6.82 -9.37
CA GLY A 63 -24.51 5.67 -9.52
C GLY A 63 -23.82 4.32 -9.38
N GLY A 64 -22.58 4.28 -8.89
CA GLY A 64 -21.83 3.05 -8.67
C GLY A 64 -21.96 2.53 -7.24
N GLN A 65 -22.02 1.21 -7.08
CA GLN A 65 -22.02 0.55 -5.77
C GLN A 65 -20.78 -0.31 -5.59
N PHE A 66 -20.36 -0.48 -4.34
CA PHE A 66 -19.28 -1.42 -4.00
C PHE A 66 -19.88 -2.79 -3.80
N LEU A 67 -19.50 -3.78 -4.60
CA LEU A 67 -20.05 -5.12 -4.55
C LEU A 67 -19.02 -6.11 -4.02
N GLN A 68 -19.41 -6.97 -3.09
CA GLN A 68 -18.57 -8.04 -2.53
C GLN A 68 -19.15 -9.41 -2.91
N ARG A 69 -18.28 -10.36 -3.24
CA ARG A 69 -18.70 -11.74 -3.48
C ARG A 69 -19.21 -12.37 -2.19
N SER A 70 -20.34 -13.07 -2.29
CA SER A 70 -20.87 -13.86 -1.18
C SER A 70 -19.90 -14.98 -0.80
N ALA A 71 -19.83 -15.32 0.49
CA ALA A 71 -18.99 -16.42 0.97
C ALA A 71 -19.51 -17.79 0.51
N ASN A 72 -20.84 -17.92 0.40
CA ASN A 72 -21.50 -19.20 0.14
C ASN A 72 -21.63 -19.49 -1.36
N ASN A 73 -21.71 -18.44 -2.18
CA ASN A 73 -21.94 -18.55 -3.61
C ASN A 73 -20.97 -17.62 -4.36
N SER A 74 -20.07 -18.23 -5.14
CA SER A 74 -19.05 -17.55 -5.93
C SER A 74 -19.62 -16.63 -7.02
N ASP A 75 -20.87 -16.87 -7.41
CA ASP A 75 -21.58 -16.20 -8.50
C ASP A 75 -22.60 -15.15 -8.01
N ALA A 76 -22.76 -15.04 -6.69
CA ALA A 76 -23.66 -14.07 -6.07
C ALA A 76 -22.86 -12.88 -5.51
N TRP A 77 -23.32 -11.68 -5.83
CA TRP A 77 -22.77 -10.44 -5.30
C TRP A 77 -23.73 -9.82 -4.28
N SER A 78 -23.15 -9.16 -3.26
CA SER A 78 -23.89 -8.37 -2.29
C SER A 78 -23.30 -6.96 -2.20
N ILE A 79 -24.13 -6.00 -1.82
CA ILE A 79 -23.67 -4.64 -1.57
C ILE A 79 -22.74 -4.66 -0.37
N SER A 80 -21.55 -4.09 -0.53
CA SER A 80 -20.54 -3.97 0.51
C SER A 80 -20.94 -2.92 1.52
N SER A 81 -20.58 -3.11 2.79
CA SER A 81 -20.70 -2.06 3.79
C SER A 81 -19.75 -0.90 3.52
N ASP A 82 -20.13 0.30 3.95
CA ASP A 82 -19.34 1.52 3.79
C ASP A 82 -17.93 1.38 4.38
N LYS A 83 -17.81 0.64 5.49
CA LYS A 83 -16.52 0.30 6.09
C LYS A 83 -15.61 -0.44 5.10
N ARG A 84 -16.13 -1.47 4.43
CA ARG A 84 -15.37 -2.24 3.43
C ARG A 84 -15.02 -1.40 2.21
N ALA A 85 -15.93 -0.53 1.76
CA ALA A 85 -15.67 0.39 0.66
C ALA A 85 -14.53 1.38 0.99
N VAL A 86 -14.53 1.93 2.20
CA VAL A 86 -13.47 2.82 2.69
C VAL A 86 -12.15 2.08 2.84
N GLU A 87 -12.14 0.84 3.34
CA GLU A 87 -10.94 0.00 3.43
C GLU A 87 -10.34 -0.28 2.05
N LYS A 88 -11.17 -0.68 1.08
CA LYS A 88 -10.76 -0.90 -0.31
C LYS A 88 -10.18 0.37 -0.94
N THR A 89 -10.81 1.51 -0.69
CA THR A 89 -10.35 2.81 -1.18
C THR A 89 -9.03 3.23 -0.53
N SER A 90 -8.91 3.05 0.79
CA SER A 90 -7.67 3.32 1.53
C SER A 90 -6.52 2.46 1.03
N GLN A 91 -6.81 1.20 0.67
CA GLN A 91 -5.84 0.30 0.07
C GLN A 91 -5.43 0.79 -1.32
N ALA A 92 -6.38 1.11 -2.20
CA ALA A 92 -6.11 1.63 -3.54
C ALA A 92 -5.33 2.94 -3.54
N LEU A 93 -5.59 3.84 -2.57
CA LEU A 93 -4.84 5.09 -2.41
C LEU A 93 -3.37 4.84 -2.11
N ARG A 94 -3.03 3.76 -1.38
CA ARG A 94 -1.63 3.37 -1.11
C ARG A 94 -0.99 2.67 -2.30
N GLU A 95 -1.77 1.93 -3.08
CA GLU A 95 -1.30 1.22 -4.27
C GLU A 95 -0.93 2.22 -5.38
N GLY A 96 0.34 2.22 -5.80
CA GLY A 96 0.86 3.15 -6.82
C GLY A 96 1.55 4.40 -6.25
N LEU A 97 1.49 4.63 -4.94
CA LEU A 97 2.35 5.62 -4.29
C LEU A 97 3.75 5.04 -4.07
N ASP A 98 4.79 5.79 -4.42
CA ASP A 98 6.12 5.50 -3.93
C ASP A 98 6.26 6.07 -2.52
N VAL A 99 5.75 5.31 -1.54
CA VAL A 99 5.69 5.74 -0.13
C VAL A 99 7.06 6.20 0.38
N LYS A 100 8.16 5.64 -0.15
CA LYS A 100 9.55 6.03 0.19
C LYS A 100 9.92 7.41 -0.34
N HIS A 101 9.48 7.77 -1.54
CA HIS A 101 9.86 9.01 -2.21
C HIS A 101 8.76 10.09 -2.16
N LYS A 102 7.59 9.80 -1.56
CA LYS A 102 6.41 10.68 -1.54
C LYS A 102 5.98 11.15 -2.94
N THR A 103 6.27 10.36 -3.96
CA THR A 103 5.92 10.63 -5.35
C THR A 103 4.89 9.63 -5.85
N VAL A 104 4.05 10.05 -6.79
CA VAL A 104 3.17 9.14 -7.53
C VAL A 104 4.04 8.38 -8.53
N ARG A 105 3.96 7.04 -8.53
CA ARG A 105 4.72 6.24 -9.50
C ARG A 105 4.13 6.45 -10.90
N PRO A 106 4.90 6.94 -11.89
CA PRO A 106 4.40 6.99 -13.25
C PRO A 106 4.10 5.56 -13.71
N ARG A 107 2.89 5.35 -14.24
CA ARG A 107 2.39 4.04 -14.69
C ARG A 107 3.27 3.42 -15.79
N ASN A 108 4.02 4.25 -16.53
CA ASN A 108 4.90 3.84 -17.61
C ASN A 108 6.36 3.79 -17.14
N LYS A 109 6.77 2.68 -16.53
CA LYS A 109 8.19 2.32 -16.40
C LYS A 109 8.43 0.94 -17.01
N TRP A 110 8.32 0.89 -18.34
CA TRP A 110 9.03 -0.11 -19.14
C TRP A 110 9.45 0.50 -20.49
N ILE A 111 10.27 1.56 -20.45
CA ILE A 111 11.16 1.81 -21.59
C ILE A 111 12.30 0.82 -21.40
N ARG A 112 12.34 -0.24 -22.22
CA ARG A 112 13.46 -1.18 -22.26
C ARG A 112 14.71 -0.35 -22.58
N LYS A 113 15.68 -0.29 -21.66
CA LYS A 113 17.03 0.27 -21.91
C LYS A 113 17.79 -0.39 -23.08
N ARG A 114 17.17 -1.32 -23.83
CA ARG A 114 17.83 -2.17 -24.82
C ARG A 114 17.86 -1.62 -26.24
N ASP A 115 17.15 -0.54 -26.56
CA ASP A 115 17.06 -0.06 -27.95
C ASP A 115 17.88 1.23 -28.22
N ILE A 116 18.73 1.69 -27.29
CA ILE A 116 19.58 2.89 -27.46
C ILE A 116 21.06 2.59 -27.77
N THR A 117 21.47 1.32 -27.76
CA THR A 117 22.87 0.94 -28.00
C THR A 117 23.02 0.01 -29.19
N THR A 118 22.58 0.40 -30.39
CA THR A 118 23.22 -0.11 -31.62
C THR A 118 23.01 0.86 -32.80
N ARG A 119 24.14 1.31 -33.34
CA ARG A 119 24.41 1.93 -34.65
C ARG A 119 24.90 3.38 -34.58
N GLU A 120 26.08 3.55 -33.99
CA GLU A 120 27.01 4.52 -34.54
C GLU A 120 27.47 4.02 -35.90
N GLN A 121 27.01 4.64 -36.99
CA GLN A 121 27.79 4.97 -38.20
C GLN A 121 27.00 6.01 -39.02
N GLY A 122 27.51 7.25 -39.04
CA GLY A 122 27.45 8.16 -40.19
C GLY A 122 26.16 8.99 -40.40
N SER A 123 26.20 10.28 -40.04
CA SER A 123 26.29 11.40 -41.00
C SER A 123 25.84 12.71 -40.35
N SER A 124 26.74 13.68 -40.40
CA SER A 124 26.49 15.11 -40.17
C SER A 124 25.30 15.61 -40.99
N THR A 125 24.38 16.37 -40.37
CA THR A 125 24.00 17.73 -40.81
C THR A 125 23.25 18.43 -39.68
N ASN A 126 23.69 19.64 -39.38
CA ASN A 126 23.02 20.62 -38.52
C ASN A 126 21.54 20.80 -38.90
N ASN A 127 20.66 20.79 -37.91
CA ASN A 127 19.46 21.63 -37.95
C ASN A 127 19.28 22.26 -36.57
N GLN A 128 19.48 23.57 -36.54
CA GLN A 128 19.00 24.42 -35.48
C GLN A 128 17.48 24.44 -35.56
N ASP A 129 16.82 24.23 -34.43
CA ASP A 129 15.49 24.78 -34.16
C ASP A 129 15.50 25.30 -32.72
N ASN A 130 15.74 26.60 -32.59
CA ASN A 130 15.52 27.41 -31.39
C ASN A 130 14.05 27.86 -31.37
N LEU A 131 13.27 27.50 -30.35
CA LEU A 131 12.05 28.19 -29.83
C LEU A 131 11.46 27.27 -28.74
N VAL A 132 11.24 27.60 -27.46
CA VAL A 132 11.13 28.86 -26.72
C VAL A 132 11.42 28.59 -25.23
N GLN A 133 12.18 29.52 -24.62
CA GLN A 133 12.12 30.09 -23.26
C GLN A 133 11.24 29.32 -22.23
N GLY A 134 11.71 28.94 -21.04
CA GLY A 134 12.48 29.74 -20.10
C GLY A 134 11.65 29.91 -18.81
N ILE A 135 11.97 29.13 -17.78
CA ILE A 135 11.93 29.61 -16.39
C ILE A 135 13.31 29.29 -15.83
N VAL A 136 14.17 30.30 -15.87
CA VAL A 136 15.42 30.36 -15.11
C VAL A 136 14.99 30.58 -13.66
N ILE A 137 15.27 29.61 -12.79
CA ILE A 137 15.33 29.91 -11.35
C ILE A 137 16.81 30.05 -11.06
N ASP A 138 17.26 31.30 -10.96
CA ASP A 138 18.60 31.66 -10.54
C ASP A 138 18.94 30.96 -9.23
N SER A 139 20.07 30.27 -9.21
CA SER A 139 20.71 29.81 -7.99
C SER A 139 21.46 31.01 -7.38
N PRO A 140 21.11 31.50 -6.18
CA PRO A 140 21.97 32.47 -5.52
C PRO A 140 23.19 31.76 -4.91
N LYS A 141 24.37 32.18 -5.38
CA LYS A 141 25.68 31.82 -4.83
C LYS A 141 25.91 32.47 -3.46
N VAL A 142 26.58 31.68 -2.62
CA VAL A 142 27.48 31.96 -1.46
C VAL A 142 27.66 33.43 -1.05
N ASN A 143 27.55 33.68 0.26
CA ASN A 143 28.31 34.74 0.95
C ASN A 143 29.02 34.16 2.18
N GLU A 144 30.34 34.30 2.19
CA GLU A 144 31.24 34.10 3.32
C GLU A 144 31.12 35.27 4.29
N ILE A 145 30.91 35.02 5.59
CA ILE A 145 31.19 35.97 6.67
C ILE A 145 31.66 35.18 7.91
N HIS A 146 32.96 35.32 8.16
CA HIS A 146 33.70 35.39 9.43
C HIS A 146 33.52 34.34 10.55
N GLN A 147 34.69 33.78 10.85
CA GLN A 147 35.17 32.95 11.94
C GLN A 147 35.26 33.74 13.25
N GLU A 148 34.77 33.18 14.37
CA GLU A 148 35.23 33.49 15.74
C GLU A 148 35.01 32.26 16.65
N ASP A 149 36.14 31.63 16.98
CA ASP A 149 36.56 30.88 18.17
C ASP A 149 35.53 30.23 19.12
N LEU A 150 35.47 28.89 19.13
CA LEU A 150 35.09 28.12 20.32
C LEU A 150 36.00 26.89 20.54
N PRO A 151 36.42 26.61 21.79
CA PRO A 151 37.63 25.85 22.11
C PRO A 151 37.47 24.33 22.11
N ASP A 152 38.62 23.71 21.84
CA ASP A 152 39.01 22.31 21.86
C ASP A 152 38.61 21.56 23.15
N LEU A 153 37.85 20.46 22.98
CA LEU A 153 37.72 19.40 23.99
C LEU A 153 37.96 18.04 23.32
N ALA A 154 39.11 17.49 23.70
CA ALA A 154 39.71 16.17 23.51
C ALA A 154 38.85 14.97 23.03
N PRO A 155 39.50 13.99 22.36
CA PRO A 155 38.85 12.83 21.76
C PRO A 155 38.58 11.71 22.77
N GLU A 156 37.31 11.36 22.99
CA GLU A 156 36.91 10.18 23.74
C GLU A 156 36.49 9.06 22.77
N SER A 157 37.16 7.91 22.92
CA SER A 157 36.98 6.70 22.13
C SER A 157 35.57 6.13 22.24
N SER A 158 34.82 6.10 21.14
CA SER A 158 33.53 5.39 21.08
C SER A 158 33.68 4.03 20.40
N THR A 159 33.73 3.02 21.26
CA THR A 159 33.59 1.58 21.04
C THR A 159 32.59 1.21 19.94
N ILE A 160 33.05 0.37 19.01
CA ILE A 160 32.24 -0.32 17.99
C ILE A 160 31.27 -1.27 18.73
N HIS A 161 29.99 -0.91 18.81
CA HIS A 161 28.96 -1.80 19.36
C HIS A 161 28.61 -2.87 18.31
N SER A 162 29.23 -4.04 18.44
CA SER A 162 28.85 -5.26 17.74
C SER A 162 27.37 -5.57 17.99
N PHE A 163 26.61 -5.74 16.93
CA PHE A 163 25.20 -6.08 16.96
C PHE A 163 25.07 -7.60 17.11
N GLU A 164 24.71 -8.09 18.29
CA GLU A 164 24.41 -9.51 18.47
C GLU A 164 22.96 -9.82 18.02
N PRO A 165 22.75 -10.84 17.17
CA PRO A 165 21.41 -11.24 16.77
C PRO A 165 20.70 -11.99 17.91
N ILE A 166 19.64 -11.38 18.44
CA ILE A 166 18.72 -11.96 19.43
C ILE A 166 17.80 -12.99 18.76
N PHE A 167 18.33 -14.09 18.25
CA PHE A 167 17.51 -15.25 17.86
C PHE A 167 18.29 -16.54 18.05
N ALA A 168 18.53 -16.91 19.32
CA ALA A 168 18.79 -18.29 19.68
C ALA A 168 17.43 -19.01 19.82
N PHE A 169 17.02 -19.73 18.79
CA PHE A 169 15.86 -20.63 18.82
C PHE A 169 16.24 -21.86 19.65
N SER A 170 16.02 -21.83 20.97
CA SER A 170 16.18 -23.01 21.84
C SER A 170 15.06 -24.01 21.55
N PRO A 171 15.34 -25.24 21.09
CA PRO A 171 14.33 -26.27 20.96
C PRO A 171 14.29 -27.17 22.22
N HIS A 172 13.09 -27.71 22.46
CA HIS A 172 12.74 -28.78 23.41
C HIS A 172 12.47 -28.42 24.88
N THR A 173 11.22 -28.04 25.16
CA THR A 173 10.57 -28.45 26.41
C THR A 173 9.85 -29.78 26.15
N ARG A 174 10.39 -30.86 26.72
CA ARG A 174 9.77 -32.19 26.76
C ARG A 174 8.61 -32.12 27.77
N MET A 175 7.37 -32.17 27.30
CA MET A 175 6.22 -32.29 28.21
C MET A 175 6.18 -33.68 28.83
N ALA A 176 6.04 -33.76 30.16
CA ALA A 176 5.81 -34.99 30.89
C ALA A 176 4.36 -35.47 30.70
N PRO A 177 4.10 -36.78 30.60
CA PRO A 177 2.75 -37.32 30.45
C PRO A 177 1.95 -37.18 31.76
N PRO A 178 0.64 -36.91 31.70
CA PRO A 178 -0.22 -36.92 32.88
C PRO A 178 -0.32 -38.34 33.46
N GLY A 179 -0.15 -38.42 34.78
CA GLY A 179 -0.18 -39.65 35.55
C GLY A 179 -1.50 -40.42 35.40
N THR A 180 -1.34 -41.72 35.16
CA THR A 180 -2.35 -42.76 35.31
C THR A 180 -2.82 -42.83 36.76
N ILE A 181 -4.13 -42.66 36.99
CA ILE A 181 -4.79 -43.08 38.22
C ILE A 181 -5.73 -44.21 37.82
N SER A 182 -5.32 -45.46 38.12
CA SER A 182 -6.20 -46.63 38.13
C SER A 182 -6.68 -46.83 39.57
N GLU A 183 -8.00 -47.06 39.70
CA GLU A 183 -8.66 -48.17 40.43
C GLU A 183 -8.05 -48.60 41.78
N ASN A 184 -8.74 -48.77 42.91
CA ASN A 184 -10.13 -48.94 43.29
C ASN A 184 -10.21 -48.64 44.79
N ASP A 185 -11.38 -48.31 45.33
CA ASP A 185 -11.93 -49.00 46.50
C ASP A 185 -13.37 -48.50 46.78
N GLU A 186 -14.28 -49.44 46.50
CA GLU A 186 -15.55 -49.73 47.16
C GLU A 186 -15.73 -49.10 48.56
N CYS A 187 -16.88 -48.47 48.80
CA CYS A 187 -17.85 -48.97 49.80
C CYS A 187 -19.08 -48.05 49.91
N ASP A 188 -20.23 -48.70 49.78
CA ASP A 188 -21.43 -48.51 50.59
C ASP A 188 -22.43 -47.37 50.32
N THR A 189 -23.64 -47.81 49.90
CA THR A 189 -24.90 -47.63 50.65
C THR A 189 -25.55 -46.23 50.54
N VAL A 190 -26.82 -45.98 50.15
CA VAL A 190 -28.13 -46.65 50.16
C VAL A 190 -29.01 -45.97 49.08
N LEU A 191 -29.75 -46.71 48.27
CA LEU A 191 -31.22 -46.91 48.36
C LEU A 191 -32.13 -45.66 48.31
N SER A 192 -32.79 -45.55 47.15
CA SER A 192 -34.25 -45.41 46.95
C SER A 192 -35.02 -44.12 47.26
N VAL A 193 -35.80 -43.76 46.22
CA VAL A 193 -37.03 -42.95 46.09
C VAL A 193 -36.87 -41.44 45.99
#